data_AF-A0A914C6M3-F1
#
_entry.id   AF-A0A914C6M3-F1
#
_cell.length_a   1.000
_cell.length_b   1.000
_cell.length_c   1.000
_cell.angle_alpha   90.00
_cell.angle_beta   90.00
_cell.angle_gamma   90.00
#
_symmetry.space_group_name_H-M   'P 1'
#
loop_
_entity.id
_entity.type
_entity.pdbx_description
1 polymer ?
#
loop_
_entity_poly.entity_id
_entity_poly.type
_entity_poly.pdbx_seq_one_letter_code
_entity_poly.pdbx_strand_id
1 'polypeptide(L)'
;MPSSPWKFNKNNNSDSTCDSPVLVPSPNTISPMPSISTHGSRRNSTIDDCGRFCALPEANGNAEVLVSLCYLENQGKLVVGLEKATGLEVPTLNKAPDTFAKISAVGQSGEEIGKHKTETIKACVDPNYGDSAVFSIHRNELENSNVQVQVFAHHGVLRRKIRIGYLCLGENSSSLDAQEHWQDMIQGMGTTVDKWHTLMKI
;
A
#
# COMPACT_ATOMS: atom_id res chain seq x y z
N MET A 1 60.20 -60.13 -40.57
CA MET A 1 58.92 -59.90 -39.86
C MET A 1 58.81 -58.40 -39.53
N PRO A 2 57.59 -57.85 -39.34
CA PRO A 2 57.36 -56.42 -39.08
C PRO A 2 57.85 -56.03 -37.66
N SER A 3 57.95 -54.76 -37.25
CA SER A 3 57.06 -53.63 -37.57
C SER A 3 57.71 -52.25 -37.38
N SER A 4 57.08 -51.20 -37.92
CA SER A 4 57.42 -49.80 -37.65
C SER A 4 56.17 -49.05 -37.17
N PRO A 5 56.21 -48.31 -36.04
CA PRO A 5 55.07 -47.53 -35.57
C PRO A 5 55.06 -46.10 -36.16
N TRP A 6 53.88 -45.54 -36.39
CA TRP A 6 53.69 -44.16 -36.85
C TRP A 6 52.89 -43.31 -35.85
N LYS A 7 53.47 -42.15 -35.51
CA LYS A 7 52.84 -40.83 -35.28
C LYS A 7 51.65 -40.66 -34.31
N PHE A 8 51.94 -39.92 -33.23
CA PHE A 8 51.49 -38.53 -33.01
C PHE A 8 49.98 -38.23 -32.84
N ASN A 9 49.60 -37.69 -31.67
CA ASN A 9 48.45 -36.78 -31.51
C ASN A 9 48.71 -35.77 -30.36
N LYS A 10 47.98 -34.66 -30.32
CA LYS A 10 47.97 -33.65 -29.25
C LYS A 10 46.58 -33.48 -28.66
N ASN A 11 46.46 -33.19 -27.36
CA ASN A 11 45.60 -32.09 -26.89
C ASN A 11 45.90 -31.67 -25.43
N ASN A 12 45.31 -30.55 -25.01
CA ASN A 12 45.59 -29.84 -23.75
C ASN A 12 44.69 -30.29 -22.58
N ASN A 13 45.13 -30.11 -21.33
CA ASN A 13 44.57 -29.14 -20.37
C ASN A 13 45.16 -29.27 -18.94
N SER A 14 45.21 -28.13 -18.21
CA SER A 14 45.31 -28.01 -16.72
C SER A 14 46.58 -28.60 -16.03
N ASP A 15 47.02 -28.18 -14.83
CA ASP A 15 46.45 -27.21 -13.86
C ASP A 15 47.50 -26.53 -12.96
N SER A 16 47.19 -25.35 -12.40
CA SER A 16 47.87 -24.68 -11.25
C SER A 16 49.38 -24.34 -11.41
N THR A 17 50.11 -23.61 -10.54
CA THR A 17 49.87 -22.72 -9.35
C THR A 17 50.54 -21.33 -9.67
N CYS A 18 50.96 -20.38 -8.82
CA CYS A 18 51.09 -20.16 -7.36
C CYS A 18 51.13 -18.64 -7.02
N ASP A 19 51.15 -18.31 -5.72
CA ASP A 19 51.53 -17.07 -4.98
C ASP A 19 51.48 -15.64 -5.58
N SER A 20 51.10 -14.69 -4.72
CA SER A 20 51.29 -13.23 -4.91
C SER A 20 51.31 -12.49 -3.56
N PRO A 21 52.14 -11.45 -3.38
CA PRO A 21 52.40 -10.84 -2.07
C PRO A 21 51.36 -9.79 -1.63
N VAL A 22 51.31 -9.54 -0.32
CA VAL A 22 50.43 -8.55 0.34
C VAL A 22 50.90 -7.12 0.09
N LEU A 23 49.96 -6.21 -0.21
CA LEU A 23 50.19 -4.76 -0.24
C LEU A 23 49.32 -4.04 0.81
N VAL A 24 49.88 -2.98 1.39
CA VAL A 24 49.25 -2.15 2.44
C VAL A 24 48.32 -1.07 1.84
N PRO A 25 47.26 -0.66 2.56
CA PRO A 25 46.24 0.26 2.03
C PRO A 25 46.70 1.73 2.01
N SER A 26 46.30 2.45 0.97
CA SER A 26 46.32 3.92 0.93
C SER A 26 44.92 4.49 1.27
N PRO A 27 44.83 5.67 1.90
CA PRO A 27 43.56 6.19 2.40
C PRO A 27 42.68 6.90 1.35
N ASN A 28 41.36 6.83 1.58
CA ASN A 28 40.33 7.75 1.08
C ASN A 28 40.15 7.91 -0.45
N THR A 29 39.75 6.82 -1.12
CA THR A 29 38.78 6.94 -2.23
C THR A 29 37.38 6.75 -1.65
N ILE A 30 36.49 7.74 -1.80
CA ILE A 30 35.08 7.60 -1.44
C ILE A 30 34.38 6.81 -2.55
N SER A 31 34.25 5.49 -2.36
CA SER A 31 33.36 4.68 -3.19
C SER A 31 31.90 5.09 -2.92
N PRO A 32 31.08 5.37 -3.96
CA PRO A 32 29.64 5.48 -3.77
C PRO A 32 29.11 4.12 -3.28
N MET A 33 28.22 4.12 -2.29
CA MET A 33 27.59 2.89 -1.82
C MET A 33 26.78 2.23 -2.94
N PRO A 34 26.72 0.88 -2.99
CA PRO A 34 25.90 0.18 -3.97
C PRO A 34 24.43 0.55 -3.77
N SER A 35 23.79 1.04 -4.83
CA SER A 35 22.35 1.33 -4.84
C SER A 35 21.57 0.02 -4.69
N ILE A 36 20.96 -0.20 -3.52
CA ILE A 36 20.00 -1.30 -3.34
C ILE A 36 18.77 -1.03 -4.22
N SER A 37 18.72 -1.69 -5.36
CA SER A 37 17.55 -1.78 -6.22
C SER A 37 16.65 -2.91 -5.73
N THR A 38 15.74 -2.61 -4.82
CA THR A 38 14.63 -3.50 -4.45
C THR A 38 13.29 -2.79 -4.69
N HIS A 39 12.29 -3.55 -5.14
CA HIS A 39 11.00 -3.03 -5.60
C HIS A 39 10.21 -2.33 -4.47
N GLY A 40 9.37 -1.36 -4.88
CA GLY A 40 8.41 -0.67 -4.02
C GLY A 40 8.34 0.83 -4.35
N SER A 41 7.15 1.37 -4.62
CA SER A 41 6.96 2.82 -4.80
C SER A 41 7.13 3.51 -3.46
N ARG A 42 8.34 4.00 -3.16
CA ARG A 42 8.60 4.83 -1.98
C ARG A 42 7.99 6.21 -2.19
N ARG A 43 6.68 6.32 -1.96
CA ARG A 43 5.97 7.60 -1.92
C ARG A 43 6.76 8.61 -1.07
N ASN A 44 6.94 9.82 -1.61
CA ASN A 44 7.75 10.86 -0.97
C ASN A 44 7.15 11.18 0.41
N SER A 45 7.95 11.23 1.48
CA SER A 45 7.43 11.32 2.85
C SER A 45 7.67 12.67 3.53
N THR A 46 6.79 12.98 4.48
CA THR A 46 6.80 14.18 5.33
C THR A 46 6.50 13.77 6.77
N ILE A 47 6.82 14.64 7.72
CA ILE A 47 6.51 14.42 9.13
C ILE A 47 5.27 15.27 9.47
N ASP A 48 4.22 14.68 10.07
CA ASP A 48 3.05 15.42 10.54
C ASP A 48 3.35 16.21 11.83
N ASP A 49 2.44 17.11 12.23
CA ASP A 49 2.58 17.89 13.48
C ASP A 49 2.65 17.00 14.75
N CYS A 50 2.33 15.71 14.64
CA CYS A 50 2.42 14.69 15.68
C CYS A 50 3.73 13.87 15.63
N GLY A 51 4.64 14.15 14.69
CA GLY A 51 5.93 13.47 14.55
C GLY A 51 5.90 12.15 13.77
N ARG A 52 4.79 11.78 13.12
CA ARG A 52 4.67 10.55 12.31
C ARG A 52 5.15 10.75 10.88
N PHE A 53 5.80 9.73 10.32
CA PHE A 53 6.12 9.67 8.89
C PHE A 53 4.86 9.44 8.06
N CYS A 54 4.25 10.51 7.55
CA CYS A 54 3.22 10.42 6.53
C CYS A 54 3.86 10.35 5.15
N ALA A 55 3.55 9.31 4.38
CA ALA A 55 3.67 9.40 2.93
C ALA A 55 2.82 10.58 2.42
N LEU A 56 3.30 11.27 1.38
CA LEU A 56 2.50 12.18 0.59
C LEU A 56 1.66 11.38 -0.43
N PRO A 57 0.50 11.91 -0.85
CA PRO A 57 -0.19 11.37 -2.01
C PRO A 57 0.66 11.51 -3.28
N GLU A 58 0.45 10.62 -4.23
CA GLU A 58 1.12 10.70 -5.52
C GLU A 58 0.50 11.81 -6.37
N ALA A 59 1.33 12.72 -6.90
CA ALA A 59 0.91 13.82 -7.77
C ALA A 59 0.55 13.35 -9.21
N ASN A 60 -0.12 12.20 -9.31
CA ASN A 60 -0.48 11.49 -10.54
C ASN A 60 -1.92 11.80 -11.02
N GLY A 61 -2.63 12.73 -10.36
CA GLY A 61 -3.97 13.17 -10.75
C GLY A 61 -5.10 12.19 -10.42
N ASN A 62 -4.88 11.26 -9.49
CA ASN A 62 -5.91 10.37 -8.97
C ASN A 62 -6.38 10.81 -7.57
N ALA A 63 -7.63 10.48 -7.27
CA ALA A 63 -8.19 10.65 -5.95
C ALA A 63 -7.57 9.62 -4.99
N GLU A 64 -7.09 10.04 -3.81
CA GLU A 64 -6.50 9.14 -2.80
C GLU A 64 -7.13 9.35 -1.41
N VAL A 65 -7.06 8.32 -0.57
CA VAL A 65 -7.55 8.30 0.82
C VAL A 65 -6.48 7.81 1.78
N LEU A 66 -6.28 8.50 2.91
CA LEU A 66 -5.48 8.02 4.03
C LEU A 66 -6.40 7.20 4.95
N VAL A 67 -6.11 5.90 5.03
CA VAL A 67 -6.83 4.95 5.87
C VAL A 67 -5.92 4.52 7.02
N SER A 68 -6.47 4.48 8.23
CA SER A 68 -5.83 3.91 9.41
C SER A 68 -6.49 2.57 9.74
N LEU A 69 -5.70 1.52 9.94
CA LEU A 69 -6.18 0.16 10.23
C LEU A 69 -5.55 -0.38 11.51
N CYS A 70 -6.35 -0.94 12.41
CA CYS A 70 -5.88 -1.54 13.65
C CYS A 70 -6.79 -2.71 14.08
N TYR A 71 -6.23 -3.91 14.31
CA TYR A 71 -6.99 -5.05 14.83
C TYR A 71 -6.64 -5.37 16.28
N LEU A 72 -7.63 -5.21 17.17
CA LEU A 72 -7.54 -5.50 18.59
C LEU A 72 -7.95 -6.95 18.84
N GLU A 73 -7.01 -7.88 18.64
CA GLU A 73 -7.25 -9.32 18.72
C GLU A 73 -7.91 -9.78 20.03
N ASN A 74 -7.41 -9.29 21.18
CA ASN A 74 -7.97 -9.53 22.51
C ASN A 74 -9.45 -9.07 22.68
N GLN A 75 -9.98 -8.28 21.75
CA GLN A 75 -11.38 -7.81 21.76
C GLN A 75 -12.20 -8.33 20.56
N GLY A 76 -11.59 -9.00 19.58
CA GLY A 76 -12.26 -9.35 18.33
C GLY A 76 -12.77 -8.12 17.57
N LYS A 77 -11.98 -7.03 17.51
CA LYS A 77 -12.41 -5.75 16.92
C LYS A 77 -11.42 -5.24 15.88
N LEU A 78 -11.93 -4.95 14.69
CA LEU A 78 -11.24 -4.16 13.67
C LEU A 78 -11.66 -2.70 13.79
N VAL A 79 -10.67 -1.80 13.89
CA VAL A 79 -10.85 -0.35 13.80
C VAL A 79 -10.38 0.10 12.42
N VAL A 80 -11.23 0.87 11.75
CA VAL A 80 -10.97 1.45 10.42
C VAL A 80 -11.23 2.95 10.50
N GLY A 81 -10.16 3.75 10.52
CA GLY A 81 -10.25 5.20 10.40
C GLY A 81 -10.09 5.65 8.95
N LEU A 82 -10.78 6.74 8.62
CA LEU A 82 -10.61 7.49 7.39
C LEU A 82 -10.19 8.90 7.79
N GLU A 83 -8.89 9.16 7.72
CA GLU A 83 -8.31 10.41 8.23
C GLU A 83 -8.61 11.57 7.28
N LYS A 84 -8.20 11.43 6.02
CA LYS A 84 -8.29 12.48 5.00
C LYS A 84 -8.31 11.88 3.60
N ALA A 85 -8.81 12.65 2.64
CA ALA A 85 -8.70 12.37 1.22
C ALA A 85 -8.05 13.54 0.48
N THR A 86 -7.66 13.30 -0.77
CA THR A 86 -7.07 14.32 -1.64
C THR A 86 -7.40 14.04 -3.10
N GLY A 87 -7.39 15.08 -3.93
CA GLY A 87 -7.70 14.96 -5.36
C GLY A 87 -9.12 14.47 -5.63
N LEU A 88 -10.10 14.76 -4.75
CA LEU A 88 -11.51 14.40 -4.95
C LEU A 88 -12.20 15.30 -6.00
N GLU A 89 -11.59 15.46 -7.16
CA GLU A 89 -12.19 16.17 -8.29
C GLU A 89 -13.29 15.33 -8.95
N VAL A 90 -14.35 16.00 -9.39
CA VAL A 90 -15.44 15.36 -10.15
C VAL A 90 -15.64 16.17 -11.43
N PRO A 91 -15.22 15.68 -12.62
CA PRO A 91 -15.19 16.47 -13.86
C PRO A 91 -16.52 17.07 -14.35
N THR A 92 -17.65 16.70 -13.73
CA THR A 92 -18.99 17.24 -14.01
C THR A 92 -19.42 18.36 -13.05
N LEU A 93 -18.59 18.72 -12.05
CA LEU A 93 -18.85 19.82 -11.12
C LEU A 93 -17.86 20.97 -11.37
N ASN A 94 -18.39 22.15 -11.71
CA ASN A 94 -17.62 23.39 -11.90
C ASN A 94 -17.11 24.01 -10.58
N LYS A 95 -17.02 23.22 -9.50
CA LYS A 95 -16.57 23.63 -8.16
C LYS A 95 -16.19 22.40 -7.33
N ALA A 96 -15.46 22.62 -6.24
CA ALA A 96 -15.20 21.58 -5.25
C ALA A 96 -16.51 20.90 -4.75
N PRO A 97 -16.54 19.56 -4.64
CA PRO A 97 -17.73 18.82 -4.24
C PRO A 97 -18.06 18.94 -2.75
N ASP A 98 -19.31 18.61 -2.41
CA ASP A 98 -19.70 18.23 -1.05
C ASP A 98 -19.57 16.70 -0.95
N THR A 99 -18.67 16.20 -0.10
CA THR A 99 -18.26 14.78 -0.06
C THR A 99 -18.61 14.07 1.25
N PHE A 100 -18.78 12.75 1.19
CA PHE A 100 -18.83 11.85 2.35
C PHE A 100 -18.33 10.47 1.95
N ALA A 101 -17.91 9.66 2.92
CA ALA A 101 -17.58 8.26 2.69
C ALA A 101 -18.61 7.32 3.35
N LYS A 102 -18.71 6.10 2.81
CA LYS A 102 -19.24 4.92 3.50
C LYS A 102 -18.09 3.96 3.73
N ILE A 103 -17.92 3.49 4.96
CA ILE A 103 -17.06 2.34 5.30
C ILE A 103 -18.01 1.17 5.55
N SER A 104 -17.74 -0.02 5.01
CA SER A 104 -18.47 -1.22 5.39
C SER A 104 -17.59 -2.45 5.44
N ALA A 105 -17.72 -3.21 6.53
CA ALA A 105 -17.15 -4.53 6.68
C ALA A 105 -18.13 -5.59 6.15
N VAL A 106 -17.61 -6.56 5.41
CA VAL A 106 -18.34 -7.65 4.77
C VAL A 106 -17.59 -8.95 5.08
N GLY A 107 -18.30 -9.96 5.56
CA GLY A 107 -17.72 -11.27 5.87
C GLY A 107 -17.61 -12.18 4.65
N GLN A 108 -17.09 -13.39 4.85
CA GLN A 108 -16.74 -14.32 3.77
C GLN A 108 -17.94 -14.75 2.92
N SER A 109 -19.16 -14.78 3.47
CA SER A 109 -20.37 -15.16 2.73
C SER A 109 -21.10 -13.99 2.06
N GLY A 110 -20.51 -12.79 2.12
CA GLY A 110 -21.08 -11.55 1.54
C GLY A 110 -22.02 -10.79 2.48
N GLU A 111 -22.09 -11.18 3.76
CA GLU A 111 -22.90 -10.54 4.78
C GLU A 111 -22.31 -9.21 5.25
N GLU A 112 -23.10 -8.14 5.33
CA GLU A 112 -22.64 -6.83 5.84
C GLU A 112 -22.55 -6.87 7.37
N ILE A 113 -21.36 -7.21 7.90
CA ILE A 113 -21.01 -7.20 9.32
C ILE A 113 -21.33 -5.82 9.94
N GLY A 114 -21.06 -4.75 9.20
CA GLY A 114 -21.45 -3.41 9.62
C GLY A 114 -21.18 -2.35 8.56
N LYS A 115 -21.78 -1.18 8.77
CA LYS A 115 -21.56 0.01 7.95
C LYS A 115 -21.48 1.26 8.81
N HIS A 116 -20.53 2.13 8.47
CA HIS A 116 -20.43 3.50 8.94
C HIS A 116 -20.56 4.46 7.75
N LYS A 117 -21.04 5.69 8.00
CA LYS A 117 -21.17 6.73 6.99
C LYS A 117 -20.79 8.05 7.61
N THR A 118 -19.77 8.69 7.03
CA THR A 118 -19.16 9.88 7.64
C THR A 118 -20.07 11.09 7.62
N GLU A 119 -19.70 12.14 8.36
CA GLU A 119 -20.21 13.48 8.11
C GLU A 119 -19.95 13.92 6.65
N THR A 120 -20.67 14.96 6.21
CA THR A 120 -20.61 15.46 4.83
C THR A 120 -19.90 16.80 4.80
N ILE A 121 -18.63 16.76 4.38
CA ILE A 121 -17.75 17.92 4.24
C ILE A 121 -18.16 18.67 2.97
N LYS A 122 -18.12 20.01 3.00
CA LYS A 122 -18.71 20.85 1.97
C LYS A 122 -17.64 21.58 1.17
N ALA A 123 -17.83 21.65 -0.14
CA ALA A 123 -16.97 22.36 -1.09
C ALA A 123 -15.44 22.16 -0.87
N CYS A 124 -14.99 20.92 -0.71
CA CYS A 124 -13.58 20.60 -0.43
C CYS A 124 -13.09 19.44 -1.31
N VAL A 125 -11.94 19.62 -1.96
CA VAL A 125 -11.26 18.59 -2.78
C VAL A 125 -10.30 17.70 -1.97
N ASP A 126 -9.79 18.22 -0.84
CA ASP A 126 -8.88 17.51 0.07
C ASP A 126 -9.48 17.42 1.50
N PRO A 127 -10.65 16.76 1.68
CA PRO A 127 -11.36 16.76 2.96
C PRO A 127 -10.65 15.92 4.03
N ASN A 128 -10.49 16.50 5.22
CA ASN A 128 -10.13 15.77 6.44
C ASN A 128 -11.42 15.26 7.10
N TYR A 129 -11.66 13.95 7.04
CA TYR A 129 -12.86 13.31 7.59
C TYR A 129 -12.73 13.06 9.10
N GLY A 130 -11.54 12.71 9.58
CA GLY A 130 -11.24 12.48 11.00
C GLY A 130 -12.16 11.46 11.69
N ASP A 131 -12.66 10.47 10.95
CA ASP A 131 -13.78 9.63 11.34
C ASP A 131 -13.39 8.14 11.37
N SER A 132 -13.99 7.35 12.27
CA SER A 132 -13.59 5.96 12.49
C SER A 132 -14.77 5.02 12.73
N ALA A 133 -14.67 3.81 12.17
CA ALA A 133 -15.61 2.72 12.34
C ALA A 133 -14.96 1.59 13.15
N VAL A 134 -15.76 0.93 13.99
CA VAL A 134 -15.34 -0.26 14.74
C VAL A 134 -16.28 -1.41 14.39
N PHE A 135 -15.70 -2.52 13.92
CA PHE A 135 -16.42 -3.73 13.54
C PHE A 135 -15.98 -4.89 14.42
N SER A 136 -16.95 -5.66 14.94
CA SER A 136 -16.66 -6.93 15.61
C SER A 136 -16.43 -8.02 14.57
N ILE A 137 -15.22 -8.58 14.54
CA ILE A 137 -14.77 -9.61 13.61
C ILE A 137 -13.82 -10.55 14.37
N HIS A 138 -14.10 -11.85 14.40
CA HIS A 138 -13.21 -12.80 15.06
C HIS A 138 -11.95 -13.06 14.23
N ARG A 139 -10.85 -13.47 14.89
CA ARG A 139 -9.54 -13.65 14.22
C ARG A 139 -9.62 -14.59 13.02
N ASN A 140 -10.39 -15.67 13.16
CA ASN A 140 -10.61 -16.69 12.13
C ASN A 140 -11.43 -16.19 10.94
N GLU A 141 -12.21 -15.11 11.11
CA GLU A 141 -13.05 -14.50 10.08
C GLU A 141 -12.32 -13.35 9.36
N LEU A 142 -11.39 -12.68 10.07
CA LEU A 142 -10.67 -11.49 9.60
C LEU A 142 -9.88 -11.73 8.32
N GLU A 143 -9.24 -12.89 8.17
CA GLU A 143 -8.44 -13.23 6.99
C GLU A 143 -9.30 -13.35 5.71
N ASN A 144 -10.57 -13.75 5.86
CA ASN A 144 -11.56 -13.87 4.78
C ASN A 144 -12.60 -12.72 4.81
N SER A 145 -12.30 -11.65 5.55
CA SER A 145 -13.16 -10.46 5.66
C SER A 145 -12.70 -9.36 4.70
N ASN A 146 -13.62 -8.44 4.41
CA ASN A 146 -13.43 -7.39 3.42
C ASN A 146 -13.95 -6.06 3.96
N VAL A 147 -13.10 -5.03 3.98
CA VAL A 147 -13.48 -3.64 4.26
C VAL A 147 -13.53 -2.87 2.95
N GLN A 148 -14.69 -2.30 2.64
CA GLN A 148 -14.87 -1.42 1.50
C GLN A 148 -15.07 0.03 1.96
N VAL A 149 -14.21 0.92 1.47
CA VAL A 149 -14.38 2.38 1.58
C VAL A 149 -14.92 2.89 0.25
N GLN A 150 -16.04 3.61 0.26
CA GLN A 150 -16.65 4.22 -0.93
C GLN A 150 -16.85 5.72 -0.71
N VAL A 151 -16.27 6.56 -1.57
CA VAL A 151 -16.36 8.02 -1.45
C VAL A 151 -17.39 8.57 -2.44
N PHE A 152 -18.26 9.46 -1.98
CA PHE A 152 -19.38 10.02 -2.74
C PHE A 152 -19.36 11.55 -2.72
N ALA A 153 -19.70 12.17 -3.85
CA ALA A 153 -20.05 13.59 -3.96
C ALA A 153 -21.58 13.78 -4.06
N HIS A 154 -22.08 14.90 -3.57
CA HIS A 154 -23.42 15.40 -3.88
C HIS A 154 -23.40 16.32 -5.11
N HIS A 155 -24.15 15.97 -6.15
CA HIS A 155 -24.27 16.73 -7.39
C HIS A 155 -25.63 17.42 -7.55
N GLY A 156 -25.58 18.71 -7.91
CA GLY A 156 -26.73 19.54 -8.27
C GLY A 156 -27.65 19.91 -7.11
N VAL A 157 -28.68 20.72 -7.42
CA VAL A 157 -29.69 21.19 -6.44
C VAL A 157 -30.40 20.01 -5.76
N LEU A 158 -30.64 18.91 -6.49
CA LEU A 158 -31.27 17.69 -5.99
C LEU A 158 -30.32 16.77 -5.18
N ARG A 159 -29.11 17.23 -4.85
CA ARG A 159 -28.13 16.53 -3.98
C ARG A 159 -27.88 15.06 -4.38
N ARG A 160 -27.92 14.73 -5.69
CA ARG A 160 -27.77 13.34 -6.17
C ARG A 160 -26.41 12.79 -5.76
N LYS A 161 -26.37 11.56 -5.25
CA LYS A 161 -25.12 10.89 -4.87
C LYS A 161 -24.42 10.37 -6.13
N ILE A 162 -23.21 10.83 -6.39
CA ILE A 162 -22.28 10.25 -7.37
C ILE A 162 -21.14 9.62 -6.58
N ARG A 163 -20.82 8.35 -6.81
CA ARG A 163 -19.62 7.74 -6.22
C ARG A 163 -18.40 8.22 -7.02
N ILE A 164 -17.41 8.79 -6.34
CA ILE A 164 -16.16 9.30 -6.93
C ILE A 164 -15.23 8.12 -7.22
N GLY A 165 -15.11 7.22 -6.24
CA GLY A 165 -14.31 6.01 -6.34
C GLY A 165 -14.48 5.13 -5.10
N TYR A 166 -13.75 4.03 -5.06
CA TYR A 166 -13.77 3.07 -3.95
C TYR A 166 -12.40 2.42 -3.72
N LEU A 167 -12.28 1.78 -2.56
CA LEU A 167 -11.13 0.98 -2.13
C LEU A 167 -11.67 -0.28 -1.46
N CYS A 168 -11.07 -1.43 -1.74
CA CYS A 168 -11.28 -2.68 -1.00
C CYS A 168 -9.98 -3.09 -0.32
N LEU A 169 -10.08 -3.50 0.94
CA LEU A 169 -9.00 -3.99 1.81
C LEU A 169 -9.47 -5.34 2.39
N GLY A 170 -8.65 -6.38 2.37
CA GLY A 170 -9.04 -7.74 2.81
C GLY A 170 -8.87 -8.81 1.74
N GLU A 171 -9.60 -9.92 1.84
CA GLU A 171 -9.49 -11.05 0.90
C GLU A 171 -9.57 -10.63 -0.58
N ASN A 172 -10.44 -9.67 -0.89
CA ASN A 172 -10.67 -9.09 -2.22
C ASN A 172 -10.10 -7.66 -2.32
N SER A 173 -8.87 -7.44 -1.80
CA SER A 173 -8.18 -6.16 -1.90
C SER A 173 -8.09 -5.62 -3.33
N SER A 174 -8.36 -4.34 -3.54
CA SER A 174 -8.43 -3.74 -4.88
C SER A 174 -7.06 -3.38 -5.48
N SER A 175 -5.98 -3.50 -4.71
CA SER A 175 -4.59 -3.27 -5.15
C SER A 175 -3.61 -4.08 -4.30
N LEU A 176 -2.35 -4.20 -4.73
CA LEU A 176 -1.30 -4.83 -3.94
C LEU A 176 -1.00 -4.05 -2.64
N ASP A 177 -0.93 -2.72 -2.71
CA ASP A 177 -0.74 -1.84 -1.55
C ASP A 177 -1.86 -1.99 -0.51
N ALA A 178 -3.11 -2.18 -0.96
CA ALA A 178 -4.25 -2.50 -0.11
C ALA A 178 -4.10 -3.88 0.57
N GLN A 179 -3.63 -4.89 -0.15
CA GLN A 179 -3.36 -6.22 0.42
C GLN A 179 -2.21 -6.16 1.43
N GLU A 180 -1.13 -5.44 1.12
CA GLU A 180 -0.02 -5.20 2.05
C GLU A 180 -0.49 -4.45 3.30
N HIS A 181 -1.35 -3.43 3.17
CA HIS A 181 -1.93 -2.73 4.32
C HIS A 181 -2.75 -3.63 5.23
N TRP A 182 -3.55 -4.54 4.66
CA TRP A 182 -4.32 -5.51 5.41
C TRP A 182 -3.41 -6.49 6.17
N GLN A 183 -2.37 -7.00 5.50
CA GLN A 183 -1.40 -7.91 6.10
C GLN A 183 -0.52 -7.25 7.17
N ASP A 184 -0.13 -5.98 6.98
CA ASP A 184 0.61 -5.20 7.97
C ASP A 184 -0.23 -4.98 9.25
N MET A 185 -1.53 -4.65 9.10
CA MET A 185 -2.45 -4.55 10.25
C MET A 185 -2.63 -5.90 10.96
N ILE A 186 -2.74 -6.99 10.19
CA ILE A 186 -2.89 -8.36 10.72
C ILE A 186 -1.65 -8.79 11.53
N GLN A 187 -0.45 -8.38 11.10
CA GLN A 187 0.82 -8.66 11.76
C GLN A 187 1.15 -7.65 12.87
N GLY A 188 0.55 -6.46 12.84
CA GLY A 188 0.80 -5.38 13.80
C GLY A 188 0.27 -5.61 15.22
N MET A 189 -0.53 -6.68 15.46
CA MET A 189 -1.02 -7.12 16.78
C MET A 189 -1.62 -6.00 17.65
N GLY A 190 -2.46 -5.13 17.06
CA GLY A 190 -3.07 -3.98 17.73
C GLY A 190 -2.29 -2.66 17.59
N THR A 191 -1.19 -2.65 16.83
CA THR A 191 -0.60 -1.43 16.29
C THR A 191 -1.50 -0.86 15.20
N THR A 192 -1.66 0.47 15.16
CA THR A 192 -2.36 1.16 14.07
C THR A 192 -1.41 1.40 12.90
N VAL A 193 -1.82 1.04 11.69
CA VAL A 193 -1.05 1.23 10.45
C VAL A 193 -1.77 2.26 9.57
N ASP A 194 -1.10 3.37 9.26
CA ASP A 194 -1.62 4.46 8.43
C ASP A 194 -1.06 4.34 7.00
N LYS A 195 -1.89 4.17 5.97
CA LYS A 195 -1.46 4.18 4.55
C LYS A 195 -2.41 4.96 3.65
N TRP A 196 -1.83 5.66 2.67
CA TRP A 196 -2.58 6.23 1.54
C TRP A 196 -2.90 5.17 0.51
N HIS A 197 -4.09 5.23 -0.06
CA HIS A 197 -4.57 4.37 -1.14
C HIS A 197 -5.24 5.17 -2.24
N THR A 198 -4.87 4.89 -3.48
CA THR A 198 -5.54 5.42 -4.66
C THR A 198 -6.95 4.84 -4.78
N LEU A 199 -7.96 5.69 -4.95
CA LEU A 199 -9.34 5.25 -5.18
C LEU A 199 -9.52 4.72 -6.60
N MET A 200 -10.05 3.51 -6.70
CA MET A 200 -10.49 2.91 -7.94
C MET A 200 -11.70 3.68 -8.50
N LYS A 201 -11.57 4.10 -9.76
CA LYS A 201 -12.63 4.78 -10.53
C LYS A 201 -13.71 3.77 -10.96
N ILE A 202 -14.80 4.26 -11.54
CA ILE A 202 -15.99 3.49 -11.97
C ILE A 202 -16.06 3.49 -13.50
#